data_AF-A0A3N6DZY4-F1
#
_entry.id   AF-A0A3N6DZY4-F1
#
_cell.length_a   1.000
_cell.length_b   1.000
_cell.length_c   1.000
_cell.angle_alpha   90.00
_cell.angle_beta   90.00
_cell.angle_gamma   90.00
#
_symmetry.space_group_name_H-M   'P 1'
#
loop_
_entity.id
_entity.type
_entity.pdbx_description
1 polymer ?
#
loop_
_entity_poly.entity_id
_entity_poly.type
_entity_poly.pdbx_seq_one_letter_code
_entity_poly.pdbx_strand_id
1 'polypeptide(L)'
;MTFTGTPTALLAARIVRVVARHPSTVVTGLRWLGRTARRVGLLRLVRHRMRVRPVTFVMHQFMDADVVAPAWEMMQRGEQAEDAALRETQERLAACHYAMAHPENGTLVPACVQHAVLDPAENAALRTLLPIVEVRTPARRSPGTSGM
;
A
#
# COMPACT_ATOMS: atom_id res chain seq x y z
N MET A 1 5.70 -26.16 -0.85
CA MET A 1 5.30 -24.75 -0.66
C MET A 1 3.79 -24.67 -0.65
N THR A 2 3.19 -24.40 0.50
CA THR A 2 1.75 -24.14 0.67
C THR A 2 1.53 -22.63 0.58
N PHE A 3 0.78 -22.15 -0.41
CA PHE A 3 0.37 -20.75 -0.43
C PHE A 3 -0.55 -20.51 0.76
N THR A 4 -0.16 -19.62 1.67
CA THR A 4 -0.91 -19.28 2.90
C THR A 4 -1.33 -20.49 3.77
N GLY A 5 -0.55 -21.58 3.75
CA GLY A 5 -0.91 -22.81 4.48
C GLY A 5 -1.99 -23.68 3.81
N THR A 6 -2.47 -23.30 2.62
CA THR A 6 -3.49 -24.05 1.88
C THR A 6 -2.89 -25.33 1.27
N PRO A 7 -3.49 -26.53 1.47
CA PRO A 7 -3.08 -27.75 0.78
C PRO A 7 -3.08 -27.59 -0.74
N THR A 8 -2.07 -28.17 -1.42
CA THR A 8 -1.85 -27.97 -2.86
C THR A 8 -3.03 -28.39 -3.73
N ALA A 9 -3.68 -29.50 -3.40
CA ALA A 9 -4.87 -29.98 -4.10
C ALA A 9 -6.04 -28.99 -3.97
N LEU A 10 -6.25 -28.43 -2.78
CA LEU A 10 -7.30 -27.44 -2.54
C LEU A 10 -7.02 -26.13 -3.26
N LEU A 11 -5.75 -25.70 -3.29
CA LEU A 11 -5.32 -24.54 -4.05
C LEU A 11 -5.58 -24.74 -5.56
N ALA A 12 -5.20 -25.90 -6.11
CA ALA A 12 -5.43 -26.23 -7.51
C ALA A 12 -6.93 -26.20 -7.85
N ALA A 13 -7.77 -26.82 -7.02
CA ALA A 13 -9.23 -26.79 -7.20
C ALA A 13 -9.81 -25.36 -7.18
N ARG A 14 -9.32 -24.50 -6.29
CA ARG A 14 -9.72 -23.09 -6.22
C ARG A 14 -9.29 -22.32 -7.48
N ILE A 15 -8.07 -22.52 -7.95
CA ILE A 15 -7.56 -21.88 -9.18
C ILE A 15 -8.40 -22.32 -10.38
N VAL A 16 -8.63 -23.63 -10.55
CA VAL A 16 -9.45 -24.17 -11.64
C VAL A 16 -10.86 -23.59 -11.59
N ARG A 17 -11.49 -23.51 -10.41
CA ARG A 17 -12.80 -22.91 -10.24
C ARG A 17 -12.85 -21.44 -10.66
N VAL A 18 -11.84 -20.65 -10.28
CA VAL A 18 -11.75 -19.23 -10.66
C VAL A 18 -11.58 -19.09 -12.17
N VAL A 19 -10.68 -19.87 -12.77
CA VAL A 19 -10.42 -19.85 -14.22
C VAL A 19 -11.65 -20.28 -15.01
N ALA A 20 -12.36 -21.32 -14.57
CA ALA A 20 -13.58 -21.80 -15.23
C ALA A 20 -14.72 -20.76 -15.19
N ARG A 21 -14.84 -20.00 -14.09
CA ARG A 21 -15.85 -18.95 -13.94
C ARG A 21 -15.46 -17.64 -14.61
N HIS A 22 -14.16 -17.35 -14.71
CA HIS A 22 -13.62 -16.10 -15.22
C HIS A 22 -12.45 -16.37 -16.17
N PRO A 23 -12.72 -16.79 -17.43
CA PRO A 23 -11.67 -17.17 -18.37
C PRO A 23 -10.72 -16.01 -18.73
N SER A 24 -11.21 -14.76 -18.66
CA SER A 24 -10.39 -13.56 -18.85
C SER A 24 -9.24 -13.45 -17.83
N THR A 25 -9.36 -14.09 -16.67
CA THR A 25 -8.29 -14.17 -15.66
C THR A 25 -7.02 -14.82 -16.21
N VAL A 26 -7.15 -15.82 -17.10
CA VAL A 26 -5.99 -16.49 -17.72
C VAL A 26 -5.21 -15.50 -18.58
N VAL A 27 -5.92 -14.74 -19.43
CA VAL A 27 -5.30 -13.74 -20.31
C VAL A 27 -4.60 -12.66 -19.50
N THR A 28 -5.26 -12.13 -18.46
CA THR A 28 -4.69 -11.12 -17.56
C THR A 28 -3.46 -11.64 -16.83
N GLY A 29 -3.54 -12.87 -16.30
CA GLY A 29 -2.44 -13.53 -15.61
C GLY A 29 -1.23 -13.74 -16.51
N LEU A 30 -1.43 -14.24 -17.74
CA LEU A 30 -0.36 -14.44 -18.71
C LEU A 30 0.27 -13.13 -19.17
N ARG A 31 -0.53 -12.08 -19.44
CA ARG A 31 -0.01 -10.75 -19.81
C ARG A 31 0.83 -10.16 -18.68
N TRP A 32 0.37 -10.27 -17.44
CA TRP A 32 1.10 -9.83 -16.26
C TRP A 32 2.40 -10.62 -16.07
N LEU A 33 2.36 -11.94 -16.19
CA LEU A 33 3.53 -12.82 -16.06
C LEU A 33 4.57 -12.50 -17.13
N GLY A 34 4.16 -12.34 -18.38
CA GLY A 34 5.04 -11.99 -19.49
C GLY A 34 5.67 -10.61 -19.34
N ARG A 35 4.95 -9.64 -18.76
CA ARG A 35 5.51 -8.30 -18.45
C ARG A 35 6.52 -8.38 -17.30
N THR A 36 6.22 -9.18 -16.28
CA THR A 36 7.09 -9.39 -15.11
C THR A 36 8.37 -10.10 -15.49
N ALA A 37 8.29 -11.20 -16.27
CA ALA A 37 9.46 -11.93 -16.76
C ALA A 37 10.38 -11.05 -17.62
N ARG A 38 9.82 -10.18 -18.45
CA ARG A 38 10.59 -9.20 -19.23
C ARG A 38 11.27 -8.14 -18.35
N ARG A 39 10.60 -7.64 -17.31
CA ARG A 39 11.18 -6.66 -16.37
C ARG A 39 12.30 -7.24 -15.52
N VAL A 40 12.16 -8.49 -15.05
CA VAL A 40 13.21 -9.19 -14.29
C VAL A 40 14.37 -9.63 -15.19
N GLY A 41 14.05 -10.02 -16.43
CA GLY A 41 14.98 -10.56 -17.42
C GLY A 41 15.08 -12.08 -17.35
N LEU A 42 14.84 -12.76 -18.48
CA LEU A 42 14.80 -14.23 -18.56
C LEU A 42 16.13 -14.90 -18.15
N LEU A 43 17.27 -14.31 -18.55
CA LEU A 43 18.60 -14.79 -18.16
C LEU A 43 18.81 -14.75 -16.64
N ARG A 44 18.32 -13.72 -15.94
CA ARG A 44 18.39 -13.66 -14.47
C ARG A 44 17.51 -14.73 -13.85
N LEU A 45 16.30 -14.94 -14.38
CA LEU A 45 15.38 -15.97 -13.91
C LEU A 45 16.01 -17.38 -14.01
N VAL A 46 16.63 -17.69 -15.14
CA VAL A 46 17.34 -18.97 -15.38
C VAL A 46 18.58 -19.07 -14.50
N ARG A 47 19.43 -18.03 -14.46
CA ARG A 47 20.65 -17.99 -13.63
C ARG A 47 20.34 -18.23 -12.15
N HIS A 48 19.22 -17.72 -11.66
CA HIS A 48 18.75 -17.91 -10.29
C HIS A 48 17.83 -19.13 -10.12
N ARG A 49 17.77 -20.05 -11.09
CA ARG A 49 16.98 -21.30 -11.04
C ARG A 49 15.52 -21.09 -10.63
N MET A 50 14.88 -20.04 -11.15
CA MET A 50 13.50 -19.65 -10.79
C MET A 50 13.27 -19.39 -9.29
N ARG A 51 14.33 -19.14 -8.50
CA ARG A 51 14.22 -18.80 -7.07
C ARG A 51 13.88 -17.32 -6.83
N VAL A 52 13.60 -16.56 -7.88
CA VAL A 52 13.14 -15.18 -7.76
C VAL A 52 11.73 -15.20 -7.18
N ARG A 53 11.56 -14.65 -5.97
CA ARG A 53 10.26 -14.59 -5.28
C ARG A 53 9.60 -13.25 -5.59
N PRO A 54 8.38 -13.24 -6.14
CA PRO A 54 7.62 -12.01 -6.25
C PRO A 54 7.28 -11.52 -4.84
N VAL A 55 7.57 -10.25 -4.57
CA VAL A 55 7.18 -9.56 -3.34
C VAL A 55 6.36 -8.36 -3.76
N THR A 56 5.15 -8.24 -3.20
CA THR A 56 4.32 -7.06 -3.39
C THR A 56 4.55 -6.15 -2.20
N PHE A 57 5.06 -4.95 -2.45
CA PHE A 57 5.12 -3.90 -1.45
C PHE A 57 3.84 -3.07 -1.57
N VAL A 58 3.01 -3.12 -0.54
CA VAL A 58 1.87 -2.21 -0.42
C VAL A 58 2.35 -1.05 0.45
N MET A 59 2.68 0.06 -0.20
CA MET A 59 2.96 1.31 0.50
C MET A 59 1.70 2.16 0.38
N HIS A 60 1.04 2.39 1.51
CA HIS A 60 0.00 3.41 1.61
C HIS A 60 0.70 4.74 1.82
N GLN A 61 0.23 5.80 1.19
CA GLN A 61 0.71 7.14 1.50
C GLN A 61 0.36 7.47 2.95
N PHE A 62 1.35 7.94 3.70
CA PHE A 62 1.13 8.44 5.05
C PHE A 62 0.19 9.67 5.00
N MET A 63 -0.77 9.73 5.90
CA MET A 63 -1.70 10.86 6.01
C MET A 63 -1.20 11.79 7.11
N ASP A 64 -1.27 13.09 6.87
CA ASP A 64 -0.79 14.07 7.83
C ASP A 64 -1.64 14.05 9.11
N ALA A 65 -1.02 14.33 10.25
CA ALA A 65 -1.71 14.41 11.54
C ALA A 65 -2.84 15.44 11.51
N ASP A 66 -2.65 16.55 10.79
CA ASP A 66 -3.60 17.65 10.67
C ASP A 66 -4.94 17.23 10.06
N VAL A 67 -4.95 16.18 9.24
CA VAL A 67 -6.19 15.61 8.66
C VAL A 67 -6.63 14.33 9.36
N VAL A 68 -5.69 13.53 9.89
CA VAL A 68 -5.99 12.25 10.57
C VAL A 68 -6.65 12.49 11.92
N ALA A 69 -6.17 13.43 12.73
CA ALA A 69 -6.72 13.70 14.05
C ALA A 69 -8.21 14.09 13.99
N PRO A 70 -8.63 15.13 13.25
CA PRO A 70 -10.04 15.49 13.17
C PRO A 70 -10.91 14.39 12.53
N ALA A 71 -10.42 13.72 11.48
CA ALA A 71 -11.16 12.62 10.85
C ALA A 71 -11.40 11.45 11.81
N TRP A 72 -10.39 11.10 12.62
CA TRP A 72 -10.48 10.04 13.61
C TRP A 72 -11.44 10.39 14.75
N GLU A 73 -11.37 11.61 15.27
CA GLU A 73 -12.32 12.09 16.28
C GLU A 73 -13.77 12.02 15.80
N MET A 74 -14.03 12.43 14.55
CA MET A 74 -15.36 12.31 13.93
C MET A 74 -15.81 10.84 13.85
N MET A 75 -14.92 9.93 13.43
CA MET A 75 -15.23 8.50 13.38
C MET A 75 -15.56 7.92 14.76
N GLN A 76 -14.85 8.35 15.80
CA GLN A 76 -15.14 7.94 17.18
C GLN A 76 -16.53 8.40 17.65
N ARG A 77 -17.01 9.55 17.16
CA ARG A 77 -18.38 10.04 17.38
C ARG A 77 -19.43 9.43 16.43
N GLY A 78 -19.01 8.62 15.45
CA GLY A 78 -19.89 8.09 14.41
C GLY A 78 -20.32 9.12 13.36
N GLU A 79 -19.59 10.22 13.24
CA GLU A 79 -19.85 11.31 12.30
C GLU A 79 -19.13 11.10 10.96
N GLN A 80 -19.79 11.46 9.87
CA GLN A 80 -19.21 11.45 8.54
C GLN A 80 -18.81 12.87 8.12
N ALA A 81 -17.61 13.04 7.56
CA ALA A 81 -17.07 14.37 7.27
C ALA A 81 -17.59 14.94 5.94
N GLU A 82 -18.20 16.12 5.92
CA GLU A 82 -18.67 16.73 4.65
C GLU A 82 -17.53 17.31 3.80
N ASP A 83 -16.43 17.70 4.44
CA ASP A 83 -15.22 18.11 3.74
C ASP A 83 -14.57 16.93 3.00
N ALA A 84 -14.17 17.16 1.74
CA ALA A 84 -13.66 16.09 0.87
C ALA A 84 -12.36 15.46 1.38
N ALA A 85 -11.45 16.26 1.96
CA ALA A 85 -10.16 15.75 2.45
C ALA A 85 -10.34 14.91 3.72
N LEU A 86 -11.23 15.35 4.61
CA LEU A 86 -11.59 14.57 5.79
C LEU A 86 -12.37 13.30 5.42
N ARG A 87 -13.27 13.36 4.43
CA ARG A 87 -14.00 12.18 3.93
C ARG A 87 -13.05 11.14 3.35
N GLU A 88 -12.12 11.55 2.50
CA GLU A 88 -11.07 10.66 1.97
C GLU A 88 -10.25 10.03 3.10
N THR A 89 -9.89 10.83 4.10
CA THR A 89 -9.13 10.35 5.26
C THR A 89 -9.93 9.31 6.05
N GLN A 90 -11.23 9.54 6.31
CA GLN A 90 -12.10 8.56 6.98
C GLN A 90 -12.18 7.24 6.20
N GLU A 91 -12.36 7.29 4.89
CA GLU A 91 -12.40 6.10 4.03
C GLU A 91 -11.09 5.31 4.09
N ARG A 92 -9.96 6.03 4.08
CA ARG A 92 -8.62 5.42 4.18
C ARG A 92 -8.34 4.84 5.56
N LEU A 93 -8.78 5.49 6.64
CA LEU A 93 -8.70 4.96 8.00
C LEU A 93 -9.55 3.70 8.16
N ALA A 94 -10.77 3.69 7.63
CA ALA A 94 -11.65 2.52 7.63
C ALA A 94 -11.07 1.35 6.81
N ALA A 95 -10.35 1.64 5.72
CA ALA A 95 -9.68 0.65 4.89
C ALA A 95 -8.32 0.17 5.45
N CYS A 96 -7.87 0.70 6.60
CA CYS A 96 -6.57 0.37 7.14
C CYS A 96 -6.51 -1.11 7.58
N HIS A 97 -5.69 -1.90 6.90
CA HIS A 97 -5.58 -3.34 7.18
C HIS A 97 -4.79 -3.65 8.46
N TYR A 98 -3.94 -2.71 8.91
CA TYR A 98 -3.14 -2.86 10.11
C TYR A 98 -3.75 -2.07 11.26
N ALA A 99 -4.20 -2.79 12.28
CA ALA A 99 -4.58 -2.22 13.57
C ALA A 99 -3.42 -2.38 14.57
N MET A 100 -3.25 -1.40 15.45
CA MET A 100 -2.26 -1.40 16.52
C MET A 100 -2.94 -1.05 17.85
N ALA A 101 -2.32 -1.40 18.98
CA ALA A 101 -2.85 -1.06 20.29
C ALA A 101 -2.49 0.38 20.66
N HIS A 102 -3.46 1.17 21.09
CA HIS A 102 -3.28 2.51 21.64
C HIS A 102 -2.31 2.45 22.83
N PRO A 103 -1.30 3.33 22.91
CA PRO A 103 -0.19 3.18 23.84
C PRO A 103 -0.63 3.28 25.31
N GLU A 104 -1.64 4.12 25.58
CA GLU A 104 -2.13 4.35 26.94
C GLU A 104 -3.20 3.36 27.41
N ASN A 105 -4.17 3.00 26.56
CA ASN A 105 -5.38 2.28 26.97
C ASN A 105 -5.56 0.92 26.26
N GLY A 106 -4.68 0.56 25.32
CA GLY A 106 -4.68 -0.74 24.65
C GLY A 106 -5.80 -0.95 23.62
N THR A 107 -6.66 0.04 23.35
CA THR A 107 -7.70 -0.10 22.32
C THR A 107 -7.10 -0.24 20.92
N LEU A 108 -7.73 -1.01 20.04
CA LEU A 108 -7.24 -1.19 18.67
C LEU A 108 -7.55 0.06 17.83
N VAL A 109 -6.52 0.66 17.27
CA VAL A 109 -6.59 1.85 16.40
C VAL A 109 -5.95 1.55 15.03
N PRO A 110 -6.40 2.22 13.94
CA PRO A 110 -5.70 2.14 12.66
C PRO A 110 -4.23 2.55 12.80
N ALA A 111 -3.32 1.86 12.11
CA ALA A 111 -1.89 2.19 12.15
C ALA A 111 -1.61 3.65 11.77
N CYS A 112 -2.40 4.21 10.85
CA CYS A 112 -2.31 5.62 10.48
C CYS A 112 -2.66 6.56 11.65
N VAL A 113 -3.59 6.20 12.53
CA VAL A 113 -3.91 6.98 13.74
C VAL A 113 -2.76 6.90 14.73
N GLN A 114 -2.25 5.69 14.98
CA GLN A 114 -1.11 5.49 15.88
C GLN A 114 0.07 6.36 15.47
N HIS A 115 0.52 6.20 14.22
CA HIS A 115 1.70 6.90 13.76
C HIS A 115 1.46 8.39 13.58
N ALA A 116 0.31 8.86 13.07
CA ALA A 116 0.13 10.29 12.82
C ALA A 116 -0.21 11.07 14.09
N VAL A 117 -0.99 10.49 15.01
CA VAL A 117 -1.62 11.21 16.12
C VAL A 117 -1.07 10.81 17.48
N LEU A 118 -0.75 9.52 17.69
CA LEU A 118 -0.37 9.00 19.01
C LEU A 118 1.15 8.94 19.22
N ASP A 119 1.93 8.93 18.14
CA ASP A 119 3.41 8.93 18.17
C ASP A 119 4.07 10.24 17.65
N PRO A 120 3.53 11.46 17.85
CA PRO A 120 4.06 12.67 17.21
C PRO A 120 5.46 13.04 17.71
N ALA A 121 5.77 12.72 18.97
CA ALA A 121 7.09 12.93 19.57
C ALA A 121 8.12 11.93 19.01
N GLU A 122 7.80 10.64 18.95
CA GLU A 122 8.65 9.66 18.25
C GLU A 122 8.88 10.04 16.79
N ASN A 123 7.85 10.51 16.07
CA ASN A 123 8.01 10.97 14.68
C ASN A 123 8.94 12.18 14.55
N ALA A 124 8.86 13.14 15.47
CA ALA A 124 9.78 14.27 15.51
C ALA A 124 11.22 13.81 15.75
N ALA A 125 11.43 12.85 16.67
CA ALA A 125 12.73 12.25 16.91
C ALA A 125 13.25 11.50 15.67
N LEU A 126 12.38 10.73 14.99
CA LEU A 126 12.74 10.01 13.78
C LEU A 126 13.22 10.92 12.66
N ARG A 127 12.72 12.17 12.53
CA ARG A 127 13.24 13.13 11.54
C ARG A 127 14.71 13.51 11.78
N THR A 128 15.16 13.46 13.03
CA THR A 128 16.57 13.71 13.39
C THR A 128 17.45 12.48 13.13
N LEU A 129 16.91 11.28 13.41
CA LEU A 129 17.62 10.00 13.26
C LEU A 129 17.66 9.50 11.81
N LEU A 130 16.64 9.83 11.02
CA LEU A 130 16.45 9.45 9.63
C LEU A 130 16.31 10.71 8.78
N PRO A 131 17.41 11.46 8.55
CA PRO A 131 17.35 12.67 7.75
C PRO A 131 16.81 12.33 6.36
N ILE A 132 15.57 12.77 6.09
CA ILE A 132 14.94 12.61 4.80
C ILE A 132 15.73 13.48 3.84
N VAL A 133 16.54 12.86 2.98
CA VAL A 133 17.20 13.58 1.89
C VAL A 133 16.10 14.19 1.04
N GLU A 134 16.10 15.51 0.89
CA GLU A 134 15.19 16.20 -0.04
C GLU A 134 15.30 15.53 -1.41
N VAL A 135 14.26 14.79 -1.79
CA VAL A 135 14.17 14.25 -3.14
C VAL A 135 13.94 15.44 -4.04
N ARG A 136 14.98 15.83 -4.81
CA ARG A 136 14.89 16.87 -5.84
C ARG A 136 13.60 16.69 -6.64
N THR A 137 12.66 17.61 -6.47
CA THR A 137 11.50 17.72 -7.36
C THR A 137 12.06 17.96 -8.77
N PRO A 138 11.81 17.07 -9.76
CA PRO A 138 12.26 17.33 -11.11
C PRO A 138 11.61 18.63 -11.59
N ALA A 139 12.44 19.59 -11.98
CA ALA A 139 11.97 20.86 -12.51
C ALA A 139 10.94 20.60 -13.61
N ARG A 140 9.73 21.14 -13.43
CA ARG A 140 8.68 21.19 -14.45
C ARG A 140 9.31 21.77 -15.71
N ARG A 141 9.45 20.97 -16.77
CA ARG A 141 9.86 21.47 -18.09
C ARG A 141 8.89 22.60 -18.45
N SER A 142 9.40 23.84 -18.44
CA SER A 142 8.69 24.95 -19.07
C SER A 142 8.39 24.56 -20.52
N PRO A 143 7.16 24.72 -21.02
CA PRO A 143 6.90 24.58 -22.44
C PRO A 143 7.75 25.63 -23.14
N GLY A 144 8.70 25.17 -23.96
CA GLY A 144 9.49 26.05 -24.80
C GLY A 144 8.54 26.90 -25.63
N THR A 145 8.68 28.21 -25.49
CA THR A 145 8.19 29.16 -26.47
C THR A 145 8.94 28.88 -27.78
N SER A 146 8.32 28.11 -28.67
CA SER A 146 8.62 28.20 -30.10
C SER A 146 8.14 29.58 -30.55
N GLY A 147 9.08 30.52 -30.61
CA GLY A 147 8.89 31.84 -31.19
C GLY A 147 9.89 32.02 -32.32
N MET A 148 9.34 32.00 -33.54
CA MET A 148 9.88 32.36 -34.87
C MET A 148 10.96 31.45 -35.48
#